data_AF-A0A9X5B5N8-F1
#
_entry.id   AF-A0A9X5B5N8-F1
#
_cell.length_a   1.000
_cell.length_b   1.000
_cell.length_c   1.000
_cell.angle_alpha   90.00
_cell.angle_beta   90.00
_cell.angle_gamma   90.00
#
_symmetry.space_group_name_H-M   'P 1'
#
loop_
_entity.id
_entity.type
_entity.pdbx_description
1 polymer ?
#
loop_
_entity_poly.entity_id
_entity_poly.type
_entity_poly.pdbx_seq_one_letter_code
_entity_poly.pdbx_strand_id
1 'polypeptide(L)'
;MESITIELSDNELEQLDEEFPEGQSSGVIGKRAERIVEIYLRQEYPGCEVTRLAAGADLSVRVPGGEEFLVEVKGAASSRIEWGQLKVSSQSSYNSLSEEGTPIYRVCSVFDANPRLYVLRFGEDFRLEAEPRWAVKPEKSELVELDEAYGEPGPATKRVRTSKYAALRDFLERQTSADVTIRFDQFPELVGIDLPRSAFEYQAYWANQKDTINRPWAKAWREAGFAVRQFKLGQDGWVQFRRE
;
A
#
# COMPACT_ATOMS: atom_id res chain seq x y z
N MET A 1 -28.67 6.43 -6.51
CA MET A 1 -27.81 5.35 -6.00
C MET A 1 -28.38 3.98 -6.31
N GLU A 2 -27.78 3.31 -7.27
CA GLU A 2 -28.06 1.92 -7.62
C GLU A 2 -27.44 0.97 -6.58
N SER A 3 -28.10 -0.15 -6.30
CA SER A 3 -27.54 -1.21 -5.44
C SER A 3 -27.77 -2.57 -6.07
N ILE A 4 -26.72 -3.38 -6.10
CA ILE A 4 -26.70 -4.71 -6.69
C ILE A 4 -26.34 -5.70 -5.59
N THR A 5 -27.03 -6.84 -5.56
CA THR A 5 -26.64 -7.96 -4.70
C THR A 5 -25.78 -8.88 -5.55
N ILE A 6 -24.55 -9.16 -5.10
CA ILE A 6 -23.66 -10.09 -5.77
C ILE A 6 -23.91 -11.47 -5.15
N GLU A 7 -24.21 -12.46 -5.98
CA GLU A 7 -24.36 -13.84 -5.51
C GLU A 7 -23.03 -14.56 -5.70
N LEU A 8 -22.33 -14.81 -4.59
CA LEU A 8 -21.08 -15.58 -4.60
C LEU A 8 -21.42 -17.08 -4.57
N SER A 9 -20.80 -17.86 -5.44
CA SER A 9 -20.84 -19.32 -5.32
C SER A 9 -20.08 -19.78 -4.07
N ASP A 10 -20.41 -20.98 -3.56
CA ASP A 10 -19.73 -21.57 -2.40
C ASP A 10 -18.20 -21.62 -2.60
N ASN A 11 -17.74 -21.99 -3.79
CA ASN A 11 -16.30 -22.02 -4.11
C ASN A 11 -15.67 -20.61 -4.15
N GLU A 12 -16.38 -19.58 -4.64
CA GLU A 12 -15.86 -18.21 -4.60
C GLU A 12 -15.77 -17.69 -3.16
N LEU A 13 -16.77 -18.01 -2.33
CA LEU A 13 -16.79 -17.63 -0.93
C LEU A 13 -15.65 -18.33 -0.17
N GLU A 14 -15.46 -19.64 -0.36
CA GLU A 14 -14.36 -20.39 0.23
C GLU A 14 -13.00 -19.81 -0.17
N GLN A 15 -12.79 -19.50 -1.46
CA GLN A 15 -11.54 -18.88 -1.92
C GLN A 15 -11.30 -17.51 -1.29
N LEU A 16 -12.36 -16.69 -1.16
CA LEU A 16 -12.26 -15.39 -0.51
C LEU A 16 -11.93 -15.54 0.97
N ASP A 17 -12.50 -16.52 1.66
CA ASP A 17 -12.26 -16.77 3.08
C ASP A 17 -10.84 -17.28 3.36
N GLU A 18 -10.30 -18.11 2.45
CA GLU A 18 -8.91 -18.55 2.51
C GLU A 18 -7.93 -17.40 2.28
N GLU A 19 -8.18 -16.54 1.28
CA GLU A 19 -7.25 -15.46 0.90
C GLU A 19 -7.38 -14.22 1.81
N PHE A 20 -8.61 -13.92 2.26
CA PHE A 20 -8.98 -12.72 3.00
C PHE A 20 -9.94 -13.02 4.16
N PRO A 21 -9.47 -13.69 5.22
CA PRO A 21 -10.33 -14.11 6.34
C PRO A 21 -10.90 -12.94 7.14
N GLU A 22 -12.03 -13.19 7.80
CA GLU A 22 -12.70 -12.21 8.67
C GLU A 22 -11.85 -11.82 9.89
N GLY A 23 -12.07 -10.60 10.43
CA GLY A 23 -11.37 -10.09 11.62
C GLY A 23 -10.00 -9.47 11.35
N GLN A 24 -9.61 -9.37 10.08
CA GLN A 24 -8.34 -8.78 9.64
C GLN A 24 -8.41 -7.25 9.48
N SER A 25 -7.24 -6.63 9.25
CA SER A 25 -7.11 -5.18 9.07
C SER A 25 -7.95 -4.59 7.92
N SER A 26 -8.18 -3.27 7.92
CA SER A 26 -8.88 -2.56 6.84
C SER A 26 -8.27 -2.78 5.45
N GLY A 27 -6.97 -3.06 5.36
CA GLY A 27 -6.32 -3.41 4.09
C GLY A 27 -6.79 -4.76 3.52
N VAL A 28 -7.10 -5.74 4.38
CA VAL A 28 -7.65 -7.03 3.95
C VAL A 28 -9.10 -6.87 3.49
N ILE A 29 -9.90 -6.08 4.21
CA ILE A 29 -11.27 -5.72 3.80
C ILE A 29 -11.27 -5.05 2.41
N GLY A 30 -10.32 -4.14 2.16
CA GLY A 30 -10.15 -3.50 0.86
C GLY A 30 -9.86 -4.50 -0.26
N LYS A 31 -8.86 -5.36 -0.09
CA LYS A 31 -8.50 -6.38 -1.10
C LYS A 31 -9.62 -7.38 -1.36
N ARG A 32 -10.32 -7.80 -0.31
CA ARG A 32 -11.49 -8.68 -0.45
C ARG A 32 -12.58 -8.02 -1.30
N ALA A 33 -12.86 -6.75 -1.03
CA ALA A 33 -13.83 -5.98 -1.82
C ALA A 33 -13.40 -5.81 -3.28
N GLU A 34 -12.11 -5.56 -3.57
CA GLU A 34 -11.60 -5.54 -4.94
C GLU A 34 -11.85 -6.87 -5.65
N ARG A 35 -11.63 -8.00 -4.96
CA ARG A 35 -11.84 -9.34 -5.52
C ARG A 35 -13.33 -9.61 -5.79
N ILE A 36 -14.22 -9.19 -4.89
CA ILE A 36 -15.68 -9.27 -5.09
C ILE A 36 -16.12 -8.43 -6.30
N VAL A 37 -15.58 -7.22 -6.45
CA VAL A 37 -15.87 -6.36 -7.61
C VAL A 37 -15.36 -7.00 -8.91
N GLU A 38 -14.18 -7.64 -8.89
CA GLU A 38 -13.65 -8.36 -10.04
C GLU A 38 -14.54 -9.55 -10.45
N ILE A 39 -15.10 -10.29 -9.48
CA ILE A 39 -16.08 -11.36 -9.74
C ILE A 39 -17.33 -10.77 -10.42
N TYR A 40 -17.92 -9.73 -9.83
CA TYR A 40 -19.09 -9.05 -10.39
C TYR A 40 -18.86 -8.54 -11.82
N LEU A 41 -17.74 -7.85 -12.07
CA LEU A 41 -17.42 -7.30 -13.39
C LEU A 41 -17.25 -8.38 -14.46
N ARG A 42 -16.72 -9.56 -14.09
CA ARG A 42 -16.60 -10.69 -15.03
C ARG A 42 -17.92 -11.36 -15.34
N GLN A 43 -18.86 -11.35 -14.39
CA GLN A 43 -20.22 -11.84 -14.60
C GLN A 43 -21.00 -10.87 -15.50
N GLU A 44 -20.91 -9.56 -15.22
CA GLU A 44 -21.62 -8.52 -15.96
C GLU A 44 -21.04 -8.29 -17.36
N TYR A 45 -19.71 -8.34 -17.49
CA TYR A 45 -18.99 -8.16 -18.75
C TYR A 45 -18.15 -9.39 -19.08
N PRO A 46 -18.75 -10.47 -19.64
CA PRO A 46 -18.02 -11.67 -20.00
C PRO A 46 -16.83 -11.38 -20.92
N GLY A 47 -15.65 -11.82 -20.50
CA GLY A 47 -14.39 -11.62 -21.23
C GLY A 47 -13.68 -10.29 -20.98
N CYS A 48 -14.14 -9.48 -20.01
CA CYS A 48 -13.42 -8.26 -19.64
C CYS A 48 -12.02 -8.54 -19.07
N GLU A 49 -11.10 -7.62 -19.35
CA GLU A 49 -9.77 -7.59 -18.74
C GLU A 49 -9.80 -6.61 -17.56
N VAL A 50 -9.51 -7.10 -16.36
CA VAL A 50 -9.44 -6.29 -15.13
C VAL A 50 -7.97 -6.18 -14.70
N THR A 51 -7.47 -4.95 -14.59
CA THR A 51 -6.08 -4.65 -14.23
C THR A 51 -6.02 -3.79 -12.98
N ARG A 52 -5.20 -4.18 -11.99
CA ARG A 52 -4.93 -3.35 -10.80
C ARG A 52 -3.95 -2.22 -11.14
N LEU A 53 -4.27 -1.00 -10.74
CA LEU A 53 -3.43 0.16 -11.02
C LEU A 53 -2.53 0.50 -9.82
N ALA A 54 -1.37 1.11 -10.12
CA ALA A 54 -0.42 1.53 -9.09
C ALA A 54 -0.73 2.92 -8.50
N ALA A 55 -1.61 3.70 -9.14
CA ALA A 55 -1.98 5.05 -8.72
C ALA A 55 -3.33 5.47 -9.32
N GLY A 56 -4.07 6.30 -8.58
CA GLY A 56 -5.37 6.81 -9.01
C GLY A 56 -6.51 5.93 -8.50
N ALA A 57 -7.17 5.24 -9.43
CA ALA A 57 -8.22 4.26 -9.18
C ALA A 57 -7.63 2.88 -8.82
N ASP A 58 -8.43 2.00 -8.22
CA ASP A 58 -7.98 0.66 -7.85
C ASP A 58 -7.93 -0.29 -9.06
N LEU A 59 -8.91 -0.21 -9.95
CA LEU A 59 -9.06 -1.11 -11.11
C LEU A 59 -9.25 -0.33 -12.42
N SER A 60 -8.67 -0.84 -13.51
CA SER A 60 -9.06 -0.54 -14.89
C SER A 60 -9.77 -1.75 -15.49
N VAL A 61 -10.87 -1.52 -16.18
CA VAL A 61 -11.72 -2.56 -16.79
C VAL A 61 -11.83 -2.30 -18.27
N ARG A 62 -11.37 -3.24 -19.09
CA ARG A 62 -11.54 -3.20 -20.54
C ARG A 62 -12.58 -4.24 -20.97
N VAL A 63 -13.70 -3.76 -21.51
CA VAL A 63 -14.77 -4.62 -22.02
C VAL A 63 -14.51 -4.99 -23.48
N PRO A 64 -14.67 -6.26 -23.91
CA PRO A 64 -14.47 -6.64 -25.30
C PRO A 64 -15.42 -5.90 -26.24
N GLY A 65 -14.87 -5.17 -27.21
CA GLY A 65 -15.66 -4.35 -28.13
C GLY A 65 -16.31 -3.12 -27.49
N GLY A 66 -15.98 -2.82 -26.23
CA GLY A 66 -16.46 -1.67 -25.47
C GLY A 66 -15.33 -0.72 -25.08
N GLU A 67 -15.69 0.26 -24.25
CA GLU A 67 -14.74 1.24 -23.71
C GLU A 67 -14.00 0.68 -22.49
N GLU A 68 -12.82 1.25 -22.22
CA GLU A 68 -12.09 1.03 -20.98
C GLU A 68 -12.51 2.08 -19.95
N PHE A 69 -12.76 1.64 -18.71
CA PHE A 69 -13.17 2.53 -17.63
C PHE A 69 -12.47 2.19 -16.32
N LEU A 70 -12.34 3.21 -15.46
CA LEU A 70 -11.71 3.10 -14.16
C LEU A 70 -12.74 2.87 -13.06
N VAL A 71 -12.33 2.22 -11.96
CA VAL A 71 -13.16 1.96 -10.78
C VAL A 71 -12.34 2.17 -9.51
N GLU A 72 -12.86 2.99 -8.59
CA GLU A 72 -12.37 3.10 -7.21
C GLU A 72 -13.17 2.13 -6.32
N VAL A 73 -12.51 1.26 -5.56
CA VAL A 73 -13.17 0.25 -4.71
C VAL A 73 -13.08 0.63 -3.25
N LYS A 74 -14.19 0.47 -2.51
CA LYS A 74 -14.23 0.68 -1.05
C LYS A 74 -15.00 -0.42 -0.36
N GLY A 75 -14.32 -1.29 0.40
CA GLY A 75 -14.95 -2.36 1.18
C GLY A 75 -15.38 -1.96 2.60
N ALA A 76 -16.40 -2.63 3.13
CA ALA A 76 -16.68 -2.69 4.57
C ALA A 76 -17.40 -3.98 4.97
N ALA A 77 -17.15 -4.39 6.22
CA ALA A 77 -17.90 -5.46 6.87
C ALA A 77 -19.35 -5.06 7.18
N SER A 78 -19.63 -3.76 7.31
CA SER A 78 -20.97 -3.26 7.60
C SER A 78 -21.95 -3.54 6.46
N SER A 79 -23.22 -3.80 6.79
CA SER A 79 -24.30 -4.01 5.81
C SER A 79 -24.83 -2.72 5.17
N ARG A 80 -24.30 -1.56 5.58
CA ARG A 80 -24.69 -0.22 5.10
C ARG A 80 -23.47 0.58 4.69
N ILE A 81 -23.71 1.62 3.89
CA ILE A 81 -22.68 2.60 3.53
C ILE A 81 -22.34 3.44 4.76
N GLU A 82 -21.14 3.24 5.29
CA GLU A 82 -20.56 4.05 6.36
C GLU A 82 -19.85 5.26 5.76
N TRP A 83 -20.62 6.28 5.37
CA TRP A 83 -20.13 7.48 4.68
C TRP A 83 -18.91 8.13 5.34
N GLY A 84 -18.86 8.18 6.67
CA GLY A 84 -17.73 8.74 7.41
C GLY A 84 -16.40 7.97 7.27
N GLN A 85 -16.43 6.75 6.72
CA GLN A 85 -15.25 5.96 6.40
C GLN A 85 -14.84 6.03 4.91
N LEU A 86 -15.71 6.56 4.04
CA LEU A 86 -15.40 6.74 2.63
C LEU A 86 -14.52 7.97 2.46
N LYS A 87 -13.20 7.71 2.43
CA LYS A 87 -12.18 8.74 2.45
C LYS A 87 -11.18 8.49 1.34
N VAL A 88 -10.90 9.51 0.55
CA VAL A 88 -9.73 9.58 -0.34
C VAL A 88 -8.69 10.50 0.27
N SER A 89 -7.41 10.21 0.05
CA SER A 89 -6.30 10.93 0.71
C SER A 89 -5.36 11.64 -0.26
N SER A 90 -5.56 11.49 -1.56
CA SER A 90 -4.68 12.07 -2.58
C SER A 90 -5.45 13.00 -3.51
N GLN A 91 -4.77 14.05 -4.01
CA GLN A 91 -5.33 14.93 -5.04
C GLN A 91 -5.66 14.17 -6.33
N SER A 92 -4.86 13.14 -6.65
CA SER A 92 -5.11 12.27 -7.80
C SER A 92 -6.43 11.52 -7.67
N SER A 93 -6.72 10.95 -6.49
CA SER A 93 -8.00 10.29 -6.22
C SER A 93 -9.17 11.28 -6.26
N TYR A 94 -8.99 12.50 -5.74
CA TYR A 94 -10.00 13.56 -5.86
C TYR A 94 -10.31 13.85 -7.34
N ASN A 95 -9.28 14.15 -8.14
CA ASN A 95 -9.46 14.50 -9.56
C ASN A 95 -10.11 13.35 -10.33
N SER A 96 -9.71 12.10 -10.08
CA SER A 96 -10.29 10.96 -10.78
C SER A 96 -11.78 10.80 -10.50
N LEU A 97 -12.22 11.02 -9.25
CA LEU A 97 -13.64 10.95 -8.91
C LEU A 97 -14.43 12.16 -9.44
N SER A 98 -13.89 13.38 -9.30
CA SER A 98 -14.67 14.60 -9.56
C SER A 98 -14.58 15.14 -10.99
N GLU A 99 -13.44 14.96 -11.64
CA GLU A 99 -13.17 15.51 -12.98
C GLU A 99 -13.24 14.42 -14.05
N GLU A 100 -12.68 13.24 -13.78
CA GLU A 100 -12.68 12.12 -14.73
C GLU A 100 -13.96 11.27 -14.64
N GLY A 101 -14.75 11.46 -13.57
CA GLY A 101 -16.04 10.77 -13.38
C GLY A 101 -15.92 9.31 -12.97
N THR A 102 -14.76 8.89 -12.44
CA THR A 102 -14.55 7.52 -11.94
C THR A 102 -15.56 7.20 -10.84
N PRO A 103 -16.38 6.13 -10.98
CA PRO A 103 -17.33 5.73 -9.95
C PRO A 103 -16.64 5.06 -8.76
N ILE A 104 -17.24 5.18 -7.57
CA ILE A 104 -16.88 4.35 -6.42
C ILE A 104 -17.76 3.11 -6.40
N TYR A 105 -17.15 1.93 -6.39
CA TYR A 105 -17.77 0.64 -6.14
C TYR A 105 -17.65 0.33 -4.65
N ARG A 106 -18.70 0.67 -3.91
CA ARG A 106 -18.77 0.43 -2.46
C ARG A 106 -19.36 -0.94 -2.19
N VAL A 107 -18.54 -1.86 -1.69
CA VAL A 107 -18.98 -3.20 -1.27
C VAL A 107 -19.24 -3.19 0.24
N CYS A 108 -20.47 -3.53 0.62
CA CYS A 108 -20.93 -3.72 1.98
C CYS A 108 -21.13 -5.21 2.26
N SER A 109 -21.05 -5.62 3.53
CA SER A 109 -21.18 -7.03 3.93
C SER A 109 -20.16 -7.92 3.21
N VAL A 110 -18.89 -7.49 3.12
CA VAL A 110 -17.86 -8.18 2.30
C VAL A 110 -17.61 -9.65 2.68
N PHE A 111 -18.01 -10.09 3.88
CA PHE A 111 -17.84 -11.46 4.36
C PHE A 111 -19.11 -12.31 4.21
N ASP A 112 -20.23 -11.71 3.79
CA ASP A 112 -21.48 -12.46 3.57
C ASP A 112 -21.42 -13.15 2.20
N ALA A 113 -22.19 -14.24 2.03
CA ALA A 113 -22.35 -14.89 0.72
C ALA A 113 -23.03 -13.99 -0.33
N ASN A 114 -23.74 -12.94 0.13
CA ASN A 114 -24.49 -12.01 -0.72
C ASN A 114 -24.10 -10.56 -0.43
N PRO A 115 -22.86 -10.14 -0.75
CA PRO A 115 -22.43 -8.77 -0.48
C PRO A 115 -23.23 -7.78 -1.35
N ARG A 116 -23.45 -6.58 -0.81
CA ARG A 116 -24.14 -5.50 -1.53
C ARG A 116 -23.13 -4.55 -2.15
N LEU A 117 -23.21 -4.40 -3.46
CA LEU A 117 -22.44 -3.42 -4.21
C LEU A 117 -23.29 -2.17 -4.48
N TYR A 118 -22.72 -1.00 -4.22
CA TYR A 118 -23.28 0.29 -4.61
C TYR A 118 -22.35 0.96 -5.59
N VAL A 119 -22.89 1.45 -6.70
CA VAL A 119 -22.15 2.27 -7.67
C VAL A 119 -22.47 3.73 -7.37
N LEU A 120 -21.49 4.46 -6.86
CA LEU A 120 -21.63 5.85 -6.42
C LEU A 120 -20.96 6.78 -7.41
N ARG A 121 -21.67 7.83 -7.84
CA ARG A 121 -21.16 8.84 -8.77
C ARG A 121 -21.05 10.21 -8.12
N PHE A 122 -19.94 10.89 -8.39
CA PHE A 122 -19.70 12.24 -7.89
C PHE A 122 -20.71 13.23 -8.48
N GLY A 123 -21.26 14.11 -7.65
CA GLY A 123 -22.28 15.09 -8.06
C GLY A 123 -23.70 14.53 -8.11
N GLU A 124 -23.86 13.20 -8.16
CA GLU A 124 -25.16 12.51 -8.14
C GLU A 124 -25.45 11.89 -6.76
N ASP A 125 -24.59 10.97 -6.31
CA ASP A 125 -24.79 10.22 -5.06
C ASP A 125 -23.97 10.79 -3.90
N PHE A 126 -22.84 11.41 -4.20
CA PHE A 126 -21.95 11.98 -3.18
C PHE A 126 -21.26 13.26 -3.64
N ARG A 127 -20.73 14.00 -2.66
CA ARG A 127 -19.80 15.11 -2.87
C ARG A 127 -18.54 14.84 -2.06
N LEU A 128 -17.44 15.43 -2.48
CA LEU A 128 -16.18 15.42 -1.75
C LEU A 128 -16.08 16.74 -0.98
N GLU A 129 -15.87 16.62 0.33
CA GLU A 129 -15.60 17.76 1.19
C GLU A 129 -14.15 17.67 1.68
N ALA A 130 -13.44 18.80 1.61
CA ALA A 130 -12.09 18.87 2.13
C ALA A 130 -12.13 18.82 3.66
N GLU A 131 -11.64 17.71 4.22
CA GLU A 131 -11.47 17.57 5.66
C GLU A 131 -10.03 17.95 6.06
N PRO A 132 -9.83 18.88 7.00
CA PRO A 132 -8.52 19.10 7.58
C PRO A 132 -8.12 17.85 8.38
N ARG A 133 -7.15 17.12 7.85
CA ARG A 133 -6.44 16.10 8.62
C ARG A 133 -5.13 16.71 9.09
N TRP A 134 -4.98 16.80 10.39
CA TRP A 134 -3.69 17.11 11.00
C TRP A 134 -2.73 15.98 10.64
N ALA A 135 -1.89 16.22 9.64
CA ALA A 135 -0.71 15.42 9.45
C ALA A 135 0.23 15.75 10.60
N VAL A 136 0.57 14.75 11.42
CA VAL A 136 1.63 14.91 12.41
C VAL A 136 2.91 15.14 11.64
N LYS A 137 3.46 16.34 11.78
CA LYS A 137 4.75 16.73 11.21
C LYS A 137 5.64 17.14 12.37
N PRO A 138 6.92 16.74 12.39
CA PRO A 138 7.85 17.25 13.38
C PRO A 138 7.86 18.78 13.35
N GLU A 139 7.60 19.42 14.50
CA GLU A 139 7.58 20.89 14.64
C GLU A 139 8.99 21.48 14.49
N LYS A 140 10.00 20.67 14.82
CA LYS A 140 11.41 20.73 14.43
C LYS A 140 11.93 19.29 14.37
N SER A 141 12.87 19.00 13.47
CA SER A 141 13.58 17.71 13.43
C SER A 141 14.54 17.59 14.63
N GLU A 142 13.99 17.45 15.82
CA GLU A 142 14.66 16.81 16.96
C GLU A 142 13.75 15.67 17.41
N LEU A 143 13.48 14.70 16.53
CA LEU A 143 12.63 13.56 16.88
C LEU A 143 13.47 12.44 17.48
N VAL A 144 13.49 12.45 18.80
CA VAL A 144 13.53 11.24 19.60
C VAL A 144 12.22 10.48 19.38
N GLU A 145 12.40 9.25 18.91
CA GLU A 145 11.59 8.05 19.04
C GLU A 145 10.40 8.12 20.01
N LEU A 146 9.22 7.69 19.55
CA LEU A 146 8.55 6.48 20.05
C LEU A 146 7.17 6.30 19.43
N ASP A 147 6.99 5.10 18.92
CA ASP A 147 5.76 4.52 18.42
C ASP A 147 5.46 3.39 19.39
N GLU A 148 4.29 3.40 20.05
CA GLU A 148 3.52 2.18 20.36
C GLU A 148 2.13 2.53 20.90
N ALA A 149 1.19 1.67 20.50
CA ALA A 149 -0.26 1.84 20.47
C ALA A 149 -0.97 1.38 21.76
N TYR A 150 -2.31 1.51 21.80
CA TYR A 150 -3.26 0.82 22.70
C TYR A 150 -2.80 -0.63 23.07
N GLY A 151 -2.95 -1.17 24.30
CA GLY A 151 -3.80 -0.77 25.43
C GLY A 151 -3.32 -1.24 26.83
N GLU A 152 -4.00 -0.75 27.87
CA GLU A 152 -3.56 -0.52 29.27
C GLU A 152 -3.87 -1.62 30.32
N PRO A 153 -3.48 -1.50 31.63
CA PRO A 153 -2.50 -0.58 32.26
C PRO A 153 -1.46 -1.31 33.15
N GLY A 154 -0.21 -0.86 33.10
CA GLY A 154 0.86 -1.18 34.06
C GLY A 154 1.98 -0.16 33.90
N PRO A 155 2.75 0.19 34.96
CA PRO A 155 3.60 1.39 34.97
C PRO A 155 4.60 1.35 33.81
N ALA A 156 4.45 2.33 32.93
CA ALA A 156 5.00 2.35 31.59
C ALA A 156 6.53 2.28 31.56
N THR A 157 7.05 1.29 30.84
CA THR A 157 8.42 1.32 30.29
C THR A 157 8.34 1.34 28.76
N LYS A 158 8.77 2.46 28.16
CA LYS A 158 8.80 2.79 26.72
C LYS A 158 9.50 1.70 25.87
N ARG A 159 8.94 1.37 24.71
CA ARG A 159 9.56 0.47 23.70
C ARG A 159 9.56 1.11 22.31
N VAL A 160 10.75 1.29 21.73
CA VAL A 160 11.03 2.02 20.47
C VAL A 160 10.73 1.15 19.25
N ARG A 161 9.94 1.62 18.27
CA ARG A 161 9.85 0.96 16.94
C ARG A 161 11.00 1.38 16.03
N THR A 162 11.79 0.40 15.62
CA THR A 162 12.93 0.58 14.72
C THR A 162 12.52 0.37 13.25
N SER A 163 13.05 1.17 12.32
CA SER A 163 12.85 0.98 10.87
C SER A 163 13.33 -0.40 10.43
N LYS A 164 12.66 -1.03 9.45
CA LYS A 164 13.09 -2.33 8.89
C LYS A 164 14.51 -2.33 8.29
N TYR A 165 15.04 -1.17 7.93
CA TYR A 165 16.43 -1.01 7.44
C TYR A 165 17.41 -0.54 8.54
N ALA A 166 16.99 -0.49 9.80
CA ALA A 166 17.85 -0.04 10.89
C ALA A 166 19.08 -0.93 11.07
N ALA A 167 18.94 -2.25 10.88
CA ALA A 167 20.08 -3.17 10.91
C ALA A 167 21.13 -2.85 9.83
N LEU A 168 20.72 -2.29 8.67
CA LEU A 168 21.66 -1.89 7.62
C LEU A 168 22.42 -0.64 8.04
N ARG A 169 21.72 0.33 8.63
CA ARG A 169 22.34 1.53 9.21
C ARG A 169 23.35 1.13 10.29
N ASP A 170 22.91 0.36 11.28
CA ASP A 170 23.74 -0.06 12.40
C ASP A 170 24.95 -0.88 11.93
N PHE A 171 24.76 -1.75 10.93
CA PHE A 171 25.86 -2.49 10.30
C PHE A 171 26.88 -1.54 9.70
N LEU A 172 26.45 -0.55 8.92
CA LEU A 172 27.31 0.43 8.24
C LEU A 172 28.03 1.36 9.23
N GLU A 173 27.33 1.83 10.27
CA GLU A 173 27.90 2.69 11.32
C GLU A 173 29.09 2.04 12.01
N ARG A 174 29.02 0.72 12.24
CA ARG A 174 30.09 -0.07 12.88
C ARG A 174 31.30 -0.34 11.97
N GLN A 175 31.22 -0.03 10.67
CA GLN A 175 32.34 -0.29 9.75
C GLN A 175 33.44 0.75 9.91
N THR A 176 34.67 0.30 10.14
CA THR A 176 35.85 1.18 10.18
C THR A 176 36.40 1.50 8.79
N SER A 177 36.02 0.72 7.77
CA SER A 177 36.45 0.90 6.38
C SER A 177 35.70 2.02 5.70
N ALA A 178 36.40 2.79 4.86
CA ALA A 178 35.81 3.86 4.06
C ALA A 178 34.97 3.34 2.89
N ASP A 179 35.26 2.14 2.39
CA ASP A 179 34.49 1.46 1.35
C ASP A 179 34.00 0.11 1.91
N VAL A 180 32.70 -0.19 1.77
CA VAL A 180 32.04 -1.40 2.27
C VAL A 180 31.22 -2.01 1.15
N THR A 181 31.54 -3.24 0.75
CA THR A 181 30.80 -3.96 -0.29
C THR A 181 29.96 -5.07 0.33
N ILE A 182 28.67 -5.10 0.00
CA ILE A 182 27.72 -6.13 0.45
C ILE A 182 27.13 -6.79 -0.79
N ARG A 183 27.20 -8.13 -0.87
CA ARG A 183 26.49 -8.90 -1.88
C ARG A 183 25.01 -9.04 -1.51
N PHE A 184 24.13 -9.11 -2.50
CA PHE A 184 22.68 -9.16 -2.23
C PHE A 184 22.25 -10.40 -1.44
N ASP A 185 22.95 -11.53 -1.60
CA ASP A 185 22.75 -12.76 -0.83
C ASP A 185 23.20 -12.67 0.63
N GLN A 186 24.00 -11.67 0.99
CA GLN A 186 24.45 -11.44 2.37
C GLN A 186 23.48 -10.55 3.17
N PHE A 187 22.53 -9.88 2.52
CA PHE A 187 21.58 -9.00 3.21
C PHE A 187 20.70 -9.71 4.25
N PRO A 188 20.15 -10.91 3.99
CA PRO A 188 19.35 -11.62 4.98
C PRO A 188 20.14 -11.93 6.26
N GLU A 189 21.41 -12.32 6.12
CA GLU A 189 22.28 -12.66 7.26
C GLU A 189 22.79 -11.43 8.00
N LEU A 190 23.17 -10.37 7.28
CA LEU A 190 23.79 -9.16 7.86
C LEU A 190 22.77 -8.16 8.40
N VAL A 191 21.61 -8.08 7.75
CA VAL A 191 20.61 -7.02 7.97
C VAL A 191 19.27 -7.61 8.44
N GLY A 192 19.06 -8.93 8.34
CA GLY A 192 17.82 -9.57 8.76
C GLY A 192 16.64 -9.24 7.84
N ILE A 193 16.92 -8.84 6.59
CA ILE A 193 15.90 -8.54 5.58
C ILE A 193 16.24 -9.20 4.26
N ASP A 194 15.21 -9.68 3.58
CA ASP A 194 15.28 -9.95 2.16
C ASP A 194 15.18 -8.64 1.38
N LEU A 195 16.06 -8.47 0.40
CA LEU A 195 15.97 -7.34 -0.51
C LEU A 195 14.72 -7.48 -1.39
N PRO A 196 13.95 -6.40 -1.61
CA PRO A 196 12.83 -6.43 -2.54
C PRO A 196 13.35 -6.62 -3.97
N ARG A 197 12.51 -7.19 -4.85
CA ARG A 197 12.82 -7.38 -6.28
C ARG A 197 13.40 -6.14 -6.96
N SER A 198 12.93 -4.96 -6.58
CA SER A 198 13.41 -3.67 -7.11
C SER A 198 14.89 -3.38 -6.86
N ALA A 199 15.47 -3.93 -5.79
CA ALA A 199 16.90 -3.81 -5.50
C ALA A 199 17.78 -4.56 -6.54
N PHE A 200 17.21 -5.60 -7.16
CA PHE A 200 17.89 -6.42 -8.16
C PHE A 200 17.73 -5.86 -9.58
N GLU A 201 16.66 -5.10 -9.85
CA GLU A 201 16.25 -4.72 -11.21
C GLU A 201 16.45 -3.24 -11.53
N TYR A 202 16.36 -2.34 -10.53
CA TYR A 202 16.30 -0.90 -10.79
C TYR A 202 17.46 -0.14 -10.15
N GLN A 203 18.24 0.54 -10.99
CA GLN A 203 19.31 1.46 -10.57
C GLN A 203 18.82 2.53 -9.58
N ALA A 204 17.59 3.00 -9.75
CA ALA A 204 16.97 4.01 -8.90
C ALA A 204 16.83 3.58 -7.43
N TYR A 205 16.85 2.27 -7.14
CA TYR A 205 16.85 1.77 -5.77
C TYR A 205 18.14 2.17 -5.03
N TRP A 206 19.27 2.16 -5.73
CA TRP A 206 20.61 2.44 -5.18
C TRP A 206 21.07 3.89 -5.41
N ALA A 207 20.19 4.77 -5.87
CA ALA A 207 20.54 6.17 -6.14
C ALA A 207 20.72 6.98 -4.83
N ASN A 208 21.74 7.85 -4.79
CA ASN A 208 21.99 8.78 -3.68
C ASN A 208 21.05 10.00 -3.75
N GLN A 209 19.75 9.77 -3.72
CA GLN A 209 18.77 10.85 -3.78
C GLN A 209 18.71 11.60 -2.45
N LYS A 210 18.58 12.94 -2.53
CA LYS A 210 18.53 13.81 -1.34
C LYS A 210 17.21 13.70 -0.59
N ASP A 211 16.11 13.45 -1.31
CA ASP A 211 14.81 13.19 -0.71
C ASP A 211 14.67 11.69 -0.38
N THR A 212 14.70 11.38 0.92
CA THR A 212 14.58 10.01 1.45
C THR A 212 13.25 9.76 2.18
N ILE A 213 12.30 10.71 2.14
CA ILE A 213 11.04 10.65 2.90
C ILE A 213 10.24 9.38 2.58
N ASN A 214 10.23 8.97 1.31
CA ASN A 214 9.56 7.75 0.84
C ASN A 214 10.56 6.62 0.49
N ARG A 215 11.81 6.69 0.99
CA ARG A 215 12.91 5.77 0.63
C ARG A 215 13.66 5.31 1.87
N PRO A 216 13.02 4.53 2.76
CA PRO A 216 13.60 4.11 4.03
C PRO A 216 14.89 3.29 3.88
N TRP A 217 15.09 2.64 2.73
CA TRP A 217 16.34 1.93 2.41
C TRP A 217 17.49 2.92 2.19
N ALA A 218 17.28 3.95 1.36
CA ALA A 218 18.28 4.97 1.07
C ALA A 218 18.61 5.80 2.31
N LYS A 219 17.60 6.08 3.13
CA LYS A 219 17.76 6.72 4.43
C LYS A 219 18.78 5.98 5.32
N ALA A 220 18.75 4.65 5.35
CA ALA A 220 19.61 3.86 6.25
C ALA A 220 21.11 4.05 6.00
N TRP A 221 21.58 3.97 4.75
CA TRP A 221 23.01 4.20 4.47
C TRP A 221 23.38 5.68 4.54
N ARG A 222 22.47 6.59 4.20
CA ARG A 222 22.72 8.04 4.32
C ARG A 222 22.87 8.48 5.77
N GLU A 223 22.02 7.96 6.67
CA GLU A 223 22.13 8.23 8.11
C GLU A 223 23.40 7.63 8.72
N ALA A 224 23.86 6.48 8.21
CA ALA A 224 25.14 5.90 8.60
C ALA A 224 26.37 6.68 8.09
N GLY A 225 26.17 7.77 7.34
CA GLY A 225 27.23 8.56 6.74
C GLY A 225 27.85 7.93 5.49
N PHE A 226 27.09 7.12 4.75
CA PHE A 226 27.54 6.49 3.52
C PHE A 226 26.73 6.96 2.31
N ALA A 227 27.33 6.81 1.13
CA ALA A 227 26.70 6.92 -0.17
C ALA A 227 27.01 5.68 -1.02
N VAL A 228 26.10 5.30 -1.90
CA VAL A 228 26.36 4.25 -2.88
C VAL A 228 27.38 4.76 -3.90
N ARG A 229 28.47 4.03 -4.07
CA ARG A 229 29.54 4.35 -5.02
C ARG A 229 29.40 3.55 -6.31
N GLN A 230 29.18 2.25 -6.17
CA GLN A 230 29.06 1.30 -7.28
C GLN A 230 28.10 0.19 -6.89
N PHE A 231 27.48 -0.43 -7.88
CA PHE A 231 26.66 -1.61 -7.67
C PHE A 231 26.60 -2.45 -8.95
N LYS A 232 26.31 -3.75 -8.77
CA LYS A 232 25.99 -4.68 -9.84
C LYS A 232 24.58 -5.22 -9.58
N LEU A 233 23.70 -5.11 -10.57
CA LEU A 233 22.34 -5.65 -10.52
C LEU A 233 22.32 -7.15 -10.87
N GLY A 234 21.18 -7.81 -10.62
CA GLY A 234 21.00 -9.26 -10.80
C GLY A 234 21.19 -10.08 -9.53
N GLN A 235 20.92 -11.38 -9.60
CA GLN A 235 20.94 -12.28 -8.43
C GLN A 235 22.31 -12.35 -7.74
N ASP A 236 23.40 -12.39 -8.51
CA ASP A 236 24.78 -12.28 -8.00
C ASP A 236 25.24 -10.81 -7.87
N GLY A 237 24.29 -9.93 -7.56
CA GLY A 237 24.49 -8.50 -7.45
C GLY A 237 25.17 -8.11 -6.14
N TRP A 238 25.70 -6.90 -6.12
CA TRP A 238 26.34 -6.31 -4.95
C TRP A 238 26.22 -4.80 -4.97
N VAL A 239 26.36 -4.17 -3.81
CA VAL A 239 26.43 -2.72 -3.66
C VAL A 239 27.66 -2.36 -2.84
N GLN A 240 28.39 -1.34 -3.29
CA GLN A 240 29.50 -0.73 -2.57
C GLN A 240 29.06 0.63 -2.03
N PHE A 241 29.12 0.76 -0.72
CA PHE A 241 28.95 1.99 0.02
C PHE A 241 30.30 2.63 0.28
N ARG A 242 30.37 3.96 0.21
CA ARG A 242 31.52 4.77 0.58
C ARG A 242 31.12 5.78 1.64
N ARG A 243 31.91 5.90 2.71
CA ARG A 243 31.71 6.88 3.77
C ARG A 243 31.93 8.29 3.21
N GLU A 244 30.99 9.20 3.45
CA GLU A 244 31.06 10.64 3.11
C GLU A 244 31.65 11.46 4.26
#